data_AF-A0A355RI85-F1
#
_entry.id   AF-A0A355RI85-F1
#
_cell.length_a   1.000
_cell.length_b   1.000
_cell.length_c   1.000
_cell.angle_alpha   90.00
_cell.angle_beta   90.00
_cell.angle_gamma   90.00
#
_symmetry.space_group_name_H-M   'P 1'
#
loop_
_entity.id
_entity.type
_entity.pdbx_description
1 polymer ?
#
loop_
_entity_poly.entity_id
_entity_poly.type
_entity_poly.pdbx_seq_one_letter_code
_entity_poly.pdbx_strand_id
1 'polypeptide(L)'
;ATLPFALLSGHWIDPRLPWGAPDLALIASATLHAFAYTSYVWLVKRAGPVFALQVSYAVTIFAVFWAIILLNEQPSLFLWAALSAILIGMFLVQPRR
;
A
#
# COMPACT_ATOMS: atom_id res chain seq x y z
N ALA A 1 4.82 7.15 21.71
CA ALA A 1 5.98 7.09 22.61
C ALA A 1 7.34 6.97 21.88
N THR A 2 7.41 7.24 20.58
CA THR A 2 8.63 7.07 19.77
C THR A 2 9.55 8.30 19.74
N LEU A 3 9.04 9.46 20.13
CA LEU A 3 9.77 10.74 20.14
C LEU A 3 11.12 10.70 20.89
N PRO A 4 11.21 10.25 22.16
CA PRO A 4 12.49 10.20 22.87
C PRO A 4 13.50 9.29 22.19
N PHE A 5 13.05 8.16 21.62
CA PHE A 5 13.91 7.26 20.86
C PHE A 5 14.42 7.90 19.57
N ALA A 6 13.57 8.62 18.83
CA ALA A 6 13.98 9.30 17.60
C ALA A 6 15.04 10.37 17.84
N LEU A 7 14.91 11.13 18.94
CA LEU A 7 15.89 12.15 19.34
C LEU A 7 17.23 11.53 19.78
N LEU A 8 17.19 10.44 20.54
CA LEU A 8 18.39 9.75 21.04
C LEU A 8 19.15 8.98 19.95
N SER A 9 18.42 8.43 18.96
CA SER A 9 19.00 7.62 17.87
C SER A 9 19.42 8.45 16.65
N GLY A 10 19.13 9.76 16.64
CA GLY A 10 19.41 10.62 15.48
C GLY A 10 18.47 10.42 14.29
N HIS A 11 17.38 9.67 14.46
CA HIS A 11 16.33 9.47 13.45
C HIS A 11 15.25 10.55 13.45
N TRP A 12 15.51 11.68 14.12
CA TRP A 12 14.60 12.82 14.11
C TRP A 12 14.53 13.44 12.71
N ILE A 13 13.30 13.62 12.20
CA ILE A 13 13.06 14.31 10.93
C ILE A 13 12.82 15.79 11.26
N ASP A 14 13.76 16.67 10.87
CA ASP A 14 13.59 18.11 11.01
C ASP A 14 12.66 18.61 9.88
N PRO A 15 11.49 19.21 10.19
CA PRO A 15 10.59 19.73 9.16
C PRO A 15 11.13 20.99 8.46
N ARG A 16 12.22 21.59 8.96
CA ARG A 16 12.82 22.81 8.41
C ARG A 16 13.66 22.52 7.15
N LEU A 17 13.87 23.55 6.36
CA LEU A 17 14.75 23.51 5.18
C LEU A 17 16.23 23.46 5.61
N PRO A 18 17.12 22.86 4.79
CA PRO A 18 16.86 22.29 3.46
C PRO A 18 16.39 20.83 3.49
N TRP A 19 15.41 20.48 2.65
CA TRP A 19 14.89 19.12 2.54
C TRP A 19 15.78 18.21 1.70
N GLY A 20 15.96 16.98 2.15
CA GLY A 20 16.68 15.92 1.45
C GLY A 20 15.75 14.96 0.70
N ALA A 21 16.35 13.96 0.06
CA ALA A 21 15.62 12.90 -0.62
C ALA A 21 14.60 12.14 0.26
N PRO A 22 14.89 11.83 1.55
CA PRO A 22 13.91 11.16 2.42
C PRO A 22 12.66 12.00 2.68
N ASP A 23 12.80 13.31 2.85
CA ASP A 23 11.69 14.23 3.09
C ASP A 23 10.79 14.34 1.86
N LEU A 24 11.40 14.43 0.68
CA LEU A 24 10.67 14.42 -0.60
C LEU A 24 9.95 13.10 -0.84
N ALA A 25 10.58 11.96 -0.51
CA ALA A 25 9.94 10.66 -0.60
C ALA A 25 8.72 10.55 0.34
N LEU A 26 8.81 11.13 1.54
CA LEU A 26 7.70 11.19 2.48
C LEU A 26 6.54 12.04 1.93
N ILE A 27 6.83 13.23 1.39
CA ILE A 27 5.82 14.12 0.79
C ILE A 27 5.16 13.45 -0.41
N ALA A 28 5.95 12.80 -1.28
CA ALA A 28 5.45 12.08 -2.44
C ALA A 28 4.54 10.91 -2.02
N SER A 29 4.98 10.11 -1.04
CA SER A 29 4.19 9.01 -0.47
C SER A 29 2.87 9.50 0.13
N ALA A 30 2.91 10.56 0.93
CA ALA A 30 1.71 11.14 1.54
C ALA A 30 0.72 11.67 0.48
N THR A 31 1.23 12.30 -0.59
CA THR A 31 0.43 12.82 -1.70
C THR A 31 -0.21 11.69 -2.50
N LEU A 32 0.55 10.66 -2.85
CA LEU A 32 0.05 9.46 -3.53
C LEU A 32 -1.03 8.76 -2.68
N HIS A 33 -0.82 8.66 -1.37
CA HIS A 33 -1.79 8.07 -0.45
C HIS A 33 -3.08 8.90 -0.39
N ALA A 34 -2.98 10.22 -0.25
CA ALA A 34 -4.14 11.10 -0.24
C ALA A 34 -4.95 10.98 -1.53
N PHE A 35 -4.27 10.90 -2.68
CA PHE A 35 -4.92 10.69 -3.98
C PHE A 35 -5.60 9.33 -4.08
N ALA A 36 -4.91 8.25 -3.68
CA ALA A 36 -5.44 6.90 -3.69
C ALA A 36 -6.68 6.76 -2.78
N TYR A 37 -6.61 7.27 -1.56
CA TYR A 37 -7.73 7.22 -0.61
C TYR A 37 -8.91 8.07 -1.09
N THR A 38 -8.66 9.27 -1.58
CA THR A 38 -9.72 10.15 -2.11
C THR A 38 -10.40 9.50 -3.32
N SER A 39 -9.63 8.91 -4.22
CA SER A 39 -10.14 8.19 -5.39
C SER A 39 -10.96 6.96 -4.98
N TYR A 40 -10.51 6.22 -3.97
CA TYR A 40 -11.26 5.10 -3.40
C TYR A 40 -12.61 5.55 -2.82
N VAL A 41 -12.62 6.60 -1.98
CA VAL A 41 -13.87 7.13 -1.40
C VAL A 41 -14.80 7.67 -2.49
N TRP A 42 -14.26 8.34 -3.50
CA TRP A 42 -15.04 8.79 -4.66
C TRP A 42 -15.63 7.61 -5.44
N LEU A 43 -14.85 6.54 -5.64
CA LEU A 43 -15.29 5.33 -6.32
C LEU A 43 -16.42 4.63 -5.55
N VAL A 44 -16.31 4.53 -4.23
CA VAL A 44 -17.38 3.98 -3.36
C VAL A 44 -18.67 4.75 -3.55
N LYS A 45 -18.62 6.09 -3.58
CA LYS A 45 -19.81 6.93 -3.79
C LYS A 45 -20.43 6.75 -5.16
N ARG A 46 -19.63 6.48 -6.20
CA ARG A 46 -20.10 6.42 -7.59
C ARG A 46 -20.52 5.03 -8.06
N ALA A 47 -19.77 3.99 -7.70
CA ALA A 47 -19.96 2.61 -8.15
C ALA A 47 -20.51 1.68 -7.06
N GLY A 48 -20.62 2.17 -5.82
CA GLY A 48 -21.07 1.41 -4.67
C GLY A 48 -19.95 0.62 -3.98
N PRO A 49 -20.23 0.11 -2.76
CA PRO A 49 -19.23 -0.54 -1.91
C PRO A 49 -18.74 -1.88 -2.47
N VAL A 50 -19.59 -2.64 -3.17
CA VAL A 50 -19.25 -3.96 -3.71
C VAL A 50 -18.20 -3.85 -4.82
N PHE A 51 -18.38 -2.91 -5.76
CA PHE A 51 -17.39 -2.66 -6.81
C PHE A 51 -16.08 -2.12 -6.23
N ALA A 52 -16.17 -1.17 -5.29
CA ALA A 52 -14.99 -0.59 -4.66
C ALA A 52 -14.15 -1.65 -3.90
N LEU A 53 -14.78 -2.67 -3.32
CA LEU A 53 -14.07 -3.75 -2.65
C LEU A 53 -13.14 -4.53 -3.59
N GLN A 54 -13.43 -4.56 -4.91
CA GLN A 54 -12.58 -5.23 -5.89
C GLN A 54 -11.18 -4.60 -5.97
N VAL A 55 -11.03 -3.33 -5.58
CA VAL A 55 -9.72 -2.65 -5.52
C VAL A 55 -8.76 -3.40 -4.58
N SER A 56 -9.26 -3.97 -3.49
CA SER A 56 -8.45 -4.75 -2.56
C SER A 56 -7.79 -5.96 -3.23
N TYR A 57 -8.46 -6.60 -4.19
CA TYR A 57 -7.89 -7.73 -4.96
C TYR A 57 -6.72 -7.27 -5.82
N ALA A 58 -6.87 -6.12 -6.49
CA ALA A 58 -5.81 -5.53 -7.28
C ALA A 58 -4.61 -5.14 -6.40
N VAL A 59 -4.85 -4.50 -5.24
CA VAL A 59 -3.79 -4.06 -4.32
C VAL A 59 -2.93 -5.22 -3.82
N THR A 60 -3.52 -6.37 -3.48
CA THR A 60 -2.77 -7.56 -3.04
C THR A 60 -1.81 -8.05 -4.13
N ILE A 61 -2.28 -8.10 -5.38
CA ILE A 61 -1.46 -8.51 -6.52
C ILE A 61 -0.36 -7.48 -6.76
N PHE A 62 -0.73 -6.20 -6.87
CA PHE A 62 0.22 -5.12 -7.12
C PHE A 62 1.29 -5.00 -6.04
N ALA A 63 0.98 -5.26 -4.78
CA ALA A 63 1.97 -5.25 -3.70
C ALA A 63 3.14 -6.22 -3.99
N VAL A 64 2.83 -7.44 -4.47
CA VAL A 64 3.86 -8.43 -4.85
C VAL A 64 4.64 -7.97 -6.09
N PHE A 65 3.94 -7.46 -7.11
CA PHE A 65 4.60 -6.96 -8.32
C PHE A 65 5.54 -5.78 -8.05
N TRP A 66 5.12 -4.82 -7.21
CA TRP A 66 5.96 -3.69 -6.82
C TRP A 66 7.16 -4.15 -5.99
N ALA A 67 7.02 -5.15 -5.12
CA ALA A 67 8.15 -5.73 -4.39
C ALA A 67 9.21 -6.30 -5.36
N ILE A 68 8.77 -7.05 -6.37
CA ILE A 68 9.67 -7.60 -7.40
C ILE A 68 10.35 -6.48 -8.19
N ILE A 69 9.59 -5.49 -8.66
CA ILE A 69 10.11 -4.44 -9.55
C ILE A 69 11.02 -3.45 -8.80
N LEU A 70 10.61 -3.01 -7.61
CA LEU A 70 11.31 -1.93 -6.89
C LEU A 70 12.43 -2.45 -5.98
N LEU A 71 12.22 -3.61 -5.33
CA LEU A 71 13.19 -4.18 -4.40
C LEU A 71 14.03 -5.30 -5.05
N ASN A 72 13.75 -5.64 -6.31
CA ASN A 72 14.39 -6.76 -7.02
C ASN A 72 14.27 -8.08 -6.26
N GLU A 73 13.15 -8.27 -5.55
CA GLU A 73 12.91 -9.43 -4.72
C GLU A 73 12.62 -10.66 -5.58
N GLN A 74 13.27 -11.79 -5.28
CA GLN A 74 13.02 -13.07 -5.94
C GLN A 74 11.96 -13.85 -5.14
N PRO A 75 10.70 -13.87 -5.58
CA PRO A 75 9.64 -14.46 -4.79
C PRO A 75 9.79 -15.98 -4.77
N SER A 76 9.73 -16.56 -3.59
CA SER A 76 9.75 -18.01 -3.42
C SER A 76 8.48 -18.64 -3.99
N LEU A 77 8.55 -19.94 -4.29
CA LEU A 77 7.37 -20.71 -4.70
C LEU A 77 6.25 -20.66 -3.65
N PHE A 78 6.60 -20.59 -2.36
CA PHE A 78 5.63 -20.46 -1.27
C PHE A 78 4.89 -19.12 -1.31
N LEU A 79 5.57 -18.03 -1.68
CA LEU A 79 4.92 -16.72 -1.82
C LEU A 79 3.88 -16.77 -2.94
N TRP A 80 4.23 -17.35 -4.08
CA TRP A 80 3.28 -17.55 -5.18
C TRP A 80 2.10 -18.45 -4.77
N ALA A 81 2.37 -19.56 -4.08
CA ALA A 81 1.33 -20.46 -3.58
C ALA A 81 0.39 -19.76 -2.59
N ALA A 82 0.92 -18.97 -1.67
CA ALA A 82 0.12 -18.20 -0.71
C ALA A 82 -0.72 -17.13 -1.43
N LEU A 83 -0.14 -16.40 -2.38
CA LEU A 83 -0.86 -15.43 -3.20
C LEU A 83 -2.02 -16.09 -3.95
N SER A 84 -1.77 -17.24 -4.61
CA SER A 84 -2.81 -18.02 -5.28
C SER A 84 -3.91 -18.47 -4.32
N ALA A 85 -3.55 -18.97 -3.14
CA ALA A 85 -4.52 -19.41 -2.13
C ALA A 85 -5.42 -18.26 -1.66
N ILE A 86 -4.86 -17.07 -1.42
CA ILE A 86 -5.63 -15.88 -1.04
C ILE A 86 -6.60 -15.48 -2.16
N LEU A 87 -6.13 -15.41 -3.41
CA LEU A 87 -6.95 -15.03 -4.56
C LEU A 87 -8.10 -16.03 -4.79
N ILE A 88 -7.83 -17.32 -4.66
CA ILE A 88 -8.87 -18.38 -4.75
C ILE A 88 -9.89 -18.21 -3.61
N GLY A 89 -9.44 -18.05 -2.37
CA GLY A 89 -10.33 -17.84 -1.22
C GLY A 89 -11.23 -16.62 -1.40
N MET A 90 -10.66 -15.51 -1.87
CA MET A 90 -11.39 -14.28 -2.18
C MET A 90 -12.43 -14.48 -3.30
N PHE A 91 -12.08 -15.20 -4.36
CA PHE A 91 -13.01 -15.53 -5.45
C PHE A 91 -14.17 -16.38 -4.96
N LEU A 92 -13.92 -17.36 -4.08
CA LEU A 92 -14.95 -18.23 -3.52
C LEU A 92 -15.93 -17.50 -2.60
N VAL A 93 -15.49 -16.43 -1.92
CA VAL A 93 -16.30 -15.64 -0.99
C VAL A 93 -17.16 -14.58 -1.70
N GLN A 94 -17.03 -14.42 -3.03
CA GLN A 94 -17.87 -13.45 -3.76
C GLN A 94 -19.36 -13.78 -3.56
N PRO A 95 -20.14 -12.87 -2.95
CA PRO A 95 -21.54 -13.11 -2.66
C PRO A 95 -22.31 -13.31 -3.97
N ARG A 96 -23.08 -14.41 -4.03
CA ARG A 96 -23.99 -14.66 -5.14
C ARG A 96 -25.23 -13.80 -4.93
N ARG A 97 -25.19 -12.60 -5.52
CA ARG A 97 -26.20 -11.52 -5.52
C ARG A 97 -26.15 -10.59 -4.31
#